data_AF-A0A7G3FHD2-F1
#
_entry.id   AF-A0A7G3FHD2-F1
#
_cell.length_a   1.000
_cell.length_b   1.000
_cell.length_c   1.000
_cell.angle_alpha   90.00
_cell.angle_beta   90.00
_cell.angle_gamma   90.00
#
_symmetry.space_group_name_H-M   'P 1'
#
loop_
_entity.id
_entity.type
_entity.pdbx_description
1 polymer ?
#
loop_
_entity_poly.entity_id
_entity_poly.type
_entity_poly.pdbx_seq_one_letter_code
_entity_poly.pdbx_strand_id
1 'polypeptide(L)'
;MLAATIMNETKKQEIANSFPNQFETSKLCIEISTSEFEIFEEGIYAGSMDEKWNVFVLDDIIYFARSWTNNCIYKVLTSPKGELISLSDFHVNRDEKEYKSKNLEYDTVLLKKLLQMFLNREDLYSDPKLELPLIKKLIEKIDPNNNCKKSIGSNNVGLTRQIHDGLTTDEQKNYFDVIGWDQLKEIIADKDENEPLISLYIQHRENKSAVTYYFDNEVDKLLGEIRIKSKISSS
;
A
#
# COMPACT_ATOMS: atom_id res chain seq x y z
N MET A 1 -9.84 -18.09 -16.49
CA MET A 1 -10.24 -16.75 -16.03
C MET A 1 -11.64 -16.90 -15.45
N LEU A 2 -11.74 -17.13 -14.13
CA LEU A 2 -13.04 -17.16 -13.44
C LEU A 2 -13.47 -15.70 -13.28
N ALA A 3 -14.63 -15.34 -13.81
CA ALA A 3 -15.22 -14.03 -13.56
C ALA A 3 -15.41 -13.88 -12.04
N ALA A 4 -14.91 -12.77 -11.48
CA ALA A 4 -15.27 -12.39 -10.12
C ALA A 4 -16.80 -12.36 -10.06
N THR A 5 -17.38 -13.18 -9.18
CA THR A 5 -18.84 -13.27 -9.07
C THR A 5 -19.32 -12.00 -8.40
N ILE A 6 -20.01 -11.14 -9.15
CA ILE A 6 -20.64 -9.93 -8.63
C ILE A 6 -21.52 -10.32 -7.43
N MET A 7 -21.32 -9.65 -6.30
CA MET A 7 -22.12 -9.89 -5.10
C MET A 7 -23.53 -9.36 -5.31
N ASN A 8 -24.54 -10.20 -5.08
CA ASN A 8 -25.93 -9.78 -5.19
C ASN A 8 -26.36 -8.88 -4.01
N GLU A 9 -27.46 -8.14 -4.19
CA GLU A 9 -27.97 -7.19 -3.21
C GLU A 9 -28.30 -7.82 -1.85
N THR A 10 -28.89 -9.02 -1.83
CA THR A 10 -29.17 -9.74 -0.58
C THR A 10 -27.89 -9.97 0.21
N LYS A 11 -26.79 -10.35 -0.47
CA LYS A 11 -25.52 -10.60 0.19
C LYS A 11 -24.87 -9.32 0.69
N LYS A 12 -24.97 -8.22 -0.07
CA LYS A 12 -24.53 -6.89 0.39
C LYS A 12 -25.26 -6.48 1.68
N GLN A 13 -26.59 -6.65 1.72
CA GLN A 13 -27.40 -6.36 2.91
C GLN A 13 -27.03 -7.25 4.10
N GLU A 14 -26.81 -8.56 3.90
CA GLU A 14 -26.34 -9.45 4.97
C GLU A 14 -25.04 -8.96 5.59
N ILE A 15 -24.04 -8.61 4.78
CA ILE A 15 -22.74 -8.12 5.25
C ILE A 15 -22.87 -6.76 5.92
N ALA A 16 -23.67 -5.86 5.36
CA ALA A 16 -23.89 -4.54 5.93
C ALA A 16 -24.54 -4.60 7.33
N ASN A 17 -25.50 -5.52 7.48
CA ASN A 17 -26.22 -5.79 8.72
C ASN A 17 -25.38 -6.57 9.74
N SER A 18 -24.35 -7.30 9.30
CA SER A 18 -23.46 -8.03 10.20
C SER A 18 -22.41 -7.14 10.88
N PHE A 19 -22.27 -5.89 10.46
CA PHE A 19 -21.31 -4.98 11.09
C PHE A 19 -21.64 -4.78 12.57
N PRO A 20 -20.68 -4.94 13.48
CA PRO A 20 -20.96 -5.03 14.90
C PRO A 20 -21.32 -3.69 15.53
N ASN A 21 -22.02 -3.74 16.66
CA ASN A 21 -22.27 -2.58 17.51
C ASN A 21 -21.01 -2.09 18.25
N GLN A 22 -19.98 -2.95 18.36
CA GLN A 22 -18.67 -2.57 18.89
C GLN A 22 -17.82 -2.00 17.75
N PHE A 23 -17.76 -0.68 17.67
CA PHE A 23 -16.96 0.02 16.68
C PHE A 23 -16.36 1.32 17.24
N GLU A 24 -15.31 1.80 16.61
CA GLU A 24 -14.78 3.15 16.82
C GLU A 24 -15.00 4.00 15.57
N THR A 25 -15.05 5.33 15.75
CA THR A 25 -15.20 6.29 14.66
C THR A 25 -13.93 7.12 14.50
N SER A 26 -13.53 7.38 13.26
CA SER A 26 -12.44 8.30 12.95
C SER A 26 -12.75 9.12 11.70
N LYS A 27 -12.06 10.25 11.56
CA LYS A 27 -12.19 11.16 10.44
C LYS A 27 -11.34 10.68 9.27
N LEU A 28 -11.90 10.73 8.08
CA LEU A 28 -11.19 10.41 6.85
C LEU A 28 -10.81 11.69 6.07
N CYS A 29 -11.75 12.63 5.97
CA CYS A 29 -11.57 13.94 5.32
C CYS A 29 -11.02 13.84 3.88
N ILE A 30 -11.62 12.97 3.06
CA ILE A 30 -11.26 12.78 1.65
C ILE A 30 -12.43 13.21 0.77
N GLU A 31 -12.11 13.86 -0.35
CA GLU A 31 -13.06 14.13 -1.43
C GLU A 31 -12.64 13.33 -2.66
N ILE A 32 -13.62 12.67 -3.28
CA ILE A 32 -13.47 11.91 -4.52
C ILE A 32 -14.46 12.42 -5.56
N SER A 33 -14.16 12.27 -6.85
CA SER A 33 -15.12 12.61 -7.90
C SER A 33 -16.25 11.59 -7.97
N THR A 34 -17.35 11.94 -8.65
CA THR A 34 -18.41 10.97 -8.96
C THR A 34 -17.88 9.75 -9.72
N SER A 35 -16.97 9.93 -10.69
CA SER A 35 -16.37 8.82 -11.43
C SER A 35 -15.49 7.91 -10.58
N GLU A 36 -14.85 8.45 -9.54
CA GLU A 36 -14.12 7.65 -8.55
C GLU A 36 -15.08 6.88 -7.65
N PHE A 37 -16.24 7.47 -7.32
CA PHE A 37 -17.26 6.80 -6.54
C PHE A 37 -17.93 5.65 -7.29
N GLU A 38 -18.14 5.80 -8.61
CA GLU A 38 -18.68 4.75 -9.49
C GLU A 38 -17.88 3.44 -9.42
N ILE A 39 -16.55 3.50 -9.20
CA ILE A 39 -15.70 2.31 -8.99
C ILE A 39 -16.21 1.47 -7.79
N PHE A 40 -16.67 2.13 -6.72
CA PHE A 40 -17.20 1.45 -5.54
C PHE A 40 -18.66 1.02 -5.73
N GLU A 41 -19.43 1.73 -6.55
CA GLU A 41 -20.81 1.34 -6.90
C GLU A 41 -20.83 0.07 -7.76
N GLU A 42 -19.93 -0.04 -8.74
CA GLU A 42 -19.70 -1.26 -9.51
C GLU A 42 -19.24 -2.41 -8.60
N GLY A 43 -18.49 -2.04 -7.55
CA GLY A 43 -18.00 -2.94 -6.51
C GLY A 43 -16.69 -3.63 -6.90
N ILE A 44 -15.87 -3.87 -5.89
CA ILE A 44 -14.57 -4.52 -6.02
C ILE A 44 -14.65 -5.86 -5.31
N TYR A 45 -14.60 -6.95 -6.07
CA TYR A 45 -14.77 -8.29 -5.51
C TYR A 45 -13.54 -9.13 -5.76
N ALA A 46 -13.01 -9.68 -4.67
CA ALA A 46 -11.86 -10.54 -4.71
C ALA A 46 -12.15 -11.83 -5.50
N GLY A 47 -11.34 -12.10 -6.51
CA GLY A 47 -11.26 -13.37 -7.23
C GLY A 47 -10.30 -14.37 -6.58
N SER A 48 -9.46 -13.95 -5.62
CA SER A 48 -8.50 -14.82 -4.93
C SER A 48 -8.23 -14.39 -3.48
N MET A 49 -7.55 -15.24 -2.71
CA MET A 49 -7.16 -14.92 -1.32
C MET A 49 -6.15 -13.77 -1.21
N ASP A 50 -5.40 -13.49 -2.29
CA ASP A 50 -4.47 -12.35 -2.34
C ASP A 50 -5.24 -11.03 -2.41
N GLU A 51 -6.45 -11.07 -2.98
CA GLU A 51 -7.39 -9.97 -3.03
C GLU A 51 -8.21 -9.99 -1.73
N LYS A 52 -7.76 -9.22 -0.74
CA LYS A 52 -8.21 -9.37 0.65
C LYS A 52 -9.57 -8.76 0.97
N TRP A 53 -10.19 -8.09 0.02
CA TRP A 53 -11.30 -7.16 0.25
C TRP A 53 -12.41 -7.34 -0.78
N ASN A 54 -13.64 -7.37 -0.28
CA ASN A 54 -14.84 -7.08 -1.04
C ASN A 54 -15.30 -5.67 -0.64
N VAL A 55 -15.44 -4.78 -1.62
CA VAL A 55 -15.86 -3.38 -1.42
C VAL A 55 -17.10 -3.12 -2.24
N PHE A 56 -18.12 -2.52 -1.62
CA PHE A 56 -19.38 -2.23 -2.28
C PHE A 56 -20.09 -1.04 -1.62
N VAL A 57 -21.00 -0.41 -2.38
CA VAL A 57 -21.90 0.63 -1.88
C VAL A 57 -23.27 0.02 -1.53
N LEU A 58 -23.83 0.47 -0.41
CA LEU A 58 -25.24 0.24 -0.04
C LEU A 58 -25.72 1.46 0.77
N ASP A 59 -26.85 2.06 0.37
CA ASP A 59 -27.45 3.24 1.02
C ASP A 59 -26.44 4.38 1.27
N ASP A 60 -25.68 4.75 0.24
CA ASP A 60 -24.66 5.82 0.30
C ASP A 60 -23.52 5.58 1.31
N ILE A 61 -23.28 4.32 1.69
CA ILE A 61 -22.16 3.91 2.55
C ILE A 61 -21.28 2.94 1.79
N ILE A 62 -19.96 3.14 1.86
CA ILE A 62 -18.98 2.20 1.30
C ILE A 62 -18.58 1.19 2.39
N TYR A 63 -18.75 -0.09 2.10
CA TYR A 63 -18.43 -1.19 3.00
C TYR A 63 -17.15 -1.89 2.55
N PHE A 64 -16.23 -2.14 3.48
CA PHE A 64 -15.03 -2.93 3.23
C PHE A 64 -15.11 -4.22 4.06
N ALA A 65 -15.34 -5.34 3.39
CA ALA A 65 -15.42 -6.66 4.02
C ALA A 65 -14.24 -7.53 3.64
N ARG A 66 -13.82 -8.43 4.54
CA ARG A 66 -12.80 -9.44 4.21
C ARG A 66 -13.37 -10.46 3.23
N SER A 67 -12.64 -10.75 2.17
CA SER A 67 -13.12 -11.64 1.10
C SER A 67 -13.35 -13.09 1.55
N TRP A 68 -12.63 -13.55 2.58
CA TRP A 68 -12.69 -14.94 3.06
C TRP A 68 -13.62 -15.20 4.25
N THR A 69 -14.03 -14.17 4.99
CA THR A 69 -14.99 -14.30 6.12
C THR A 69 -16.28 -13.51 5.92
N ASN A 70 -16.29 -12.55 5.00
CA ASN A 70 -17.33 -11.53 4.86
C ASN A 70 -17.49 -10.61 6.08
N ASN A 71 -16.57 -10.65 7.06
CA ASN A 71 -16.60 -9.71 8.18
C ASN A 71 -16.40 -8.30 7.64
N CYS A 72 -17.37 -7.41 7.89
CA CYS A 72 -17.27 -6.01 7.53
C CYS A 72 -16.35 -5.28 8.52
N ILE A 73 -15.24 -4.74 8.01
CA ILE A 73 -14.19 -4.09 8.82
C ILE A 73 -14.38 -2.58 8.85
N TYR A 74 -14.69 -1.97 7.71
CA TYR A 74 -14.90 -0.52 7.61
C TYR A 74 -16.26 -0.20 7.00
N LYS A 75 -16.90 0.83 7.56
CA LYS A 75 -18.04 1.55 6.98
C LYS A 75 -17.62 2.99 6.75
N VAL A 76 -17.57 3.44 5.51
CA VAL A 76 -17.23 4.82 5.16
C VAL A 76 -18.50 5.58 4.84
N LEU A 77 -18.76 6.63 5.60
CA LEU A 77 -19.92 7.48 5.41
C LEU A 77 -19.65 8.43 4.25
N THR A 78 -20.57 8.48 3.30
CA THR A 78 -20.44 9.36 2.12
C THR A 78 -21.54 10.41 2.12
N SER A 79 -21.25 11.54 1.47
CA SER A 79 -22.23 12.59 1.27
C SER A 79 -21.94 13.34 -0.04
N PRO A 80 -22.95 13.62 -0.87
CA PRO A 80 -22.75 14.37 -2.09
C PRO A 80 -22.40 15.84 -1.78
N LYS A 81 -21.45 16.39 -2.54
CA LYS A 81 -20.97 17.77 -2.46
C LYS A 81 -20.74 18.33 -3.87
N GLY A 82 -21.83 18.52 -4.62
CA GLY A 82 -21.77 18.94 -6.02
C GLY A 82 -21.26 17.82 -6.92
N GLU A 83 -20.18 18.05 -7.66
CA GLU A 83 -19.51 17.04 -8.52
C GLU A 83 -18.53 16.13 -7.75
N LEU A 84 -18.45 16.32 -6.43
CA LEU A 84 -17.61 15.54 -5.53
C LEU A 84 -18.47 14.76 -4.53
N ILE A 85 -17.92 13.65 -4.05
CA ILE A 85 -18.42 12.86 -2.93
C ILE A 85 -17.45 13.03 -1.77
N SER A 86 -17.97 13.46 -0.64
CA SER A 86 -17.20 13.62 0.60
C SER A 86 -17.24 12.32 1.40
N LEU A 87 -16.06 11.77 1.68
CA LEU A 87 -15.82 10.68 2.63
C LEU A 87 -15.39 11.31 3.97
N SER A 88 -16.34 11.68 4.82
CA SER A 88 -16.06 12.49 6.01
C SER A 88 -15.52 11.66 7.18
N ASP A 89 -16.22 10.58 7.48
CA ASP A 89 -16.05 9.73 8.65
C ASP A 89 -16.09 8.27 8.24
N PHE A 90 -15.47 7.43 9.05
CA PHE A 90 -15.65 5.99 8.94
C PHE A 90 -15.77 5.34 10.31
N HIS A 91 -16.50 4.23 10.34
CA HIS A 91 -16.53 3.33 11.47
C HIS A 91 -15.61 2.14 11.20
N VAL A 92 -14.87 1.73 12.22
CA VAL A 92 -14.05 0.53 12.19
C VAL A 92 -14.55 -0.49 13.20
N ASN A 93 -14.68 -1.73 12.75
CA ASN A 93 -15.05 -2.89 13.54
C ASN A 93 -14.10 -3.06 14.75
N ARG A 94 -14.65 -3.31 15.94
CA ARG A 94 -13.90 -3.57 17.17
C ARG A 94 -14.32 -4.86 17.86
N ASP A 95 -15.10 -5.71 17.20
CA ASP A 95 -15.31 -7.08 17.68
C ASP A 95 -14.00 -7.86 17.49
N GLU A 96 -13.35 -8.22 18.60
CA GLU A 96 -12.05 -8.91 18.60
C GLU A 96 -12.07 -10.28 17.91
N LYS A 97 -13.25 -10.90 17.79
CA LYS A 97 -13.43 -12.17 17.06
C LYS A 97 -13.37 -11.96 15.55
N GLU A 98 -13.76 -10.78 15.09
CA GLU A 98 -13.84 -10.43 13.67
C GLU A 98 -12.62 -9.65 13.18
N TYR A 99 -12.11 -8.73 14.01
CA TYR A 99 -10.98 -7.88 13.69
C TYR A 99 -10.07 -7.63 14.90
N LYS A 100 -8.80 -8.04 14.77
CA LYS A 100 -7.83 -8.01 15.87
C LYS A 100 -7.15 -6.66 16.09
N SER A 101 -7.25 -5.73 15.13
CA SER A 101 -6.61 -4.42 15.28
C SER A 101 -7.32 -3.61 16.36
N LYS A 102 -6.54 -3.02 17.26
CA LYS A 102 -7.02 -2.12 18.32
C LYS A 102 -6.47 -0.70 18.15
N ASN A 103 -5.79 -0.43 17.04
CA ASN A 103 -5.10 0.83 16.81
C ASN A 103 -5.82 1.62 15.71
N LEU A 104 -6.60 2.61 16.13
CA LEU A 104 -7.40 3.46 15.24
C LEU A 104 -6.55 4.25 14.24
N GLU A 105 -5.34 4.68 14.63
CA GLU A 105 -4.42 5.38 13.74
C GLU A 105 -3.92 4.45 12.63
N TYR A 106 -3.49 3.24 13.01
CA TYR A 106 -3.10 2.20 12.05
C TYR A 106 -4.25 1.88 11.08
N ASP A 107 -5.47 1.75 11.60
CA ASP A 107 -6.66 1.46 10.78
C ASP A 107 -6.99 2.59 9.82
N THR A 108 -6.85 3.85 10.27
CA THR A 108 -7.03 5.05 9.45
C THR A 108 -6.01 5.05 8.31
N VAL A 109 -4.74 4.77 8.62
CA VAL A 109 -3.67 4.67 7.61
C VAL A 109 -3.95 3.55 6.62
N LEU A 110 -4.38 2.37 7.10
CA LEU A 110 -4.70 1.24 6.25
C LEU A 110 -5.86 1.55 5.31
N LEU A 111 -6.95 2.15 5.80
CA LEU A 111 -8.08 2.54 4.97
C LEU A 111 -7.67 3.55 3.90
N LYS A 112 -6.87 4.57 4.26
CA LYS A 112 -6.34 5.54 3.28
C LYS A 112 -5.48 4.88 2.21
N LYS A 113 -4.63 3.92 2.57
CA LYS A 113 -3.84 3.12 1.62
C LYS A 113 -4.72 2.28 0.69
N LEU A 114 -5.82 1.71 1.19
CA LEU A 114 -6.76 0.95 0.37
C LEU A 114 -7.49 1.84 -0.63
N LEU A 115 -8.00 2.99 -0.19
CA LEU A 115 -8.60 3.98 -1.07
C LEU A 115 -7.61 4.45 -2.13
N GLN A 116 -6.36 4.73 -1.73
CA GLN A 116 -5.29 5.14 -2.63
C GLN A 116 -5.04 4.10 -3.73
N MET A 117 -5.04 2.82 -3.37
CA MET A 117 -4.86 1.71 -4.29
C MET A 117 -6.06 1.56 -5.25
N PHE A 118 -7.29 1.56 -4.74
CA PHE A 118 -8.49 1.37 -5.56
C PHE A 118 -8.76 2.54 -6.50
N LEU A 119 -8.48 3.77 -6.07
CA LEU A 119 -8.63 4.98 -6.87
C LEU A 119 -7.41 5.29 -7.73
N ASN A 120 -6.33 4.52 -7.58
CA ASN A 120 -5.04 4.77 -8.23
C ASN A 120 -4.55 6.23 -8.02
N ARG A 121 -4.72 6.75 -6.81
CA ARG A 121 -4.23 8.05 -6.35
C ARG A 121 -2.92 7.91 -5.60
N GLU A 122 -2.27 9.02 -5.25
CA GLU A 122 -1.03 9.03 -4.46
C GLU A 122 -1.05 10.05 -3.31
N ASP A 123 -2.13 10.83 -3.21
CA ASP A 123 -2.26 11.95 -2.27
C ASP A 123 -3.10 11.62 -1.03
N LEU A 124 -3.73 10.44 -0.98
CA LEU A 124 -4.61 10.06 0.13
C LEU A 124 -3.82 9.64 1.38
N TYR A 125 -2.65 9.03 1.20
CA TYR A 125 -1.69 8.74 2.25
C TYR A 125 -0.27 9.00 1.77
N SER A 126 0.44 9.87 2.49
CA SER A 126 1.89 10.02 2.38
C SER A 126 2.54 9.41 3.62
N ASP A 127 3.56 8.58 3.42
CA ASP A 127 4.31 8.03 4.54
C ASP A 127 5.11 9.13 5.23
N PRO A 128 4.95 9.36 6.55
CA PRO A 128 5.66 10.42 7.25
C PRO A 128 7.19 10.34 7.11
N LYS A 129 7.74 9.13 6.89
CA LYS A 129 9.18 8.96 6.68
C LYS A 129 9.69 9.62 5.40
N LEU A 130 8.82 9.94 4.43
CA LEU A 130 9.19 10.72 3.25
C LEU A 130 9.61 12.17 3.60
N GLU A 131 9.15 12.69 4.73
CA GLU A 131 9.49 14.03 5.19
C GLU A 131 10.76 14.07 6.06
N LEU A 132 11.38 12.91 6.33
CA LEU A 132 12.64 12.88 7.09
C LEU A 132 13.74 13.64 6.31
N PRO A 133 14.59 14.44 7.00
CA PRO A 133 15.48 15.39 6.34
C PRO A 133 16.35 14.80 5.23
N LEU A 134 16.95 13.63 5.48
CA LEU A 134 17.83 12.98 4.52
C LEU A 134 17.07 12.41 3.31
N ILE A 135 15.90 11.78 3.54
CA ILE A 135 15.04 11.26 2.47
C ILE A 135 14.49 12.41 1.62
N LYS A 136 13.97 13.46 2.26
CA LYS A 136 13.42 14.62 1.58
C LYS A 136 14.47 15.30 0.69
N LYS A 137 15.66 15.55 1.24
CA LYS A 137 16.79 16.12 0.47
C LYS A 137 17.20 15.24 -0.70
N LEU A 138 17.17 13.92 -0.53
CA LEU A 138 17.47 12.99 -1.62
C LEU A 138 16.40 13.08 -2.72
N ILE A 139 15.12 13.06 -2.35
CA ILE A 139 13.99 13.20 -3.28
C ILE A 139 14.09 14.49 -4.08
N GLU A 140 14.31 15.63 -3.43
CA GLU A 140 14.47 16.94 -4.07
C GLU A 140 15.61 16.93 -5.11
N LYS A 141 16.68 16.17 -4.85
CA LYS A 141 17.81 16.03 -5.76
C LYS A 141 17.51 15.15 -6.98
N ILE A 142 16.78 14.05 -6.80
CA ILE A 142 16.63 13.02 -7.85
C ILE A 142 15.31 13.09 -8.60
N ASP A 143 14.27 13.68 -8.00
CA ASP A 143 12.94 13.81 -8.58
C ASP A 143 12.30 15.18 -8.27
N PRO A 144 12.94 16.30 -8.68
CA PRO A 144 12.50 17.65 -8.34
C PRO A 144 11.11 17.99 -8.90
N ASN A 145 10.69 17.32 -9.97
CA ASN A 145 9.43 17.58 -10.66
C ASN A 145 8.33 16.57 -10.29
N ASN A 146 8.56 15.73 -9.27
CA ASN A 146 7.64 14.69 -8.82
C ASN A 146 7.15 13.79 -9.97
N ASN A 147 8.07 13.27 -10.79
CA ASN A 147 7.85 12.35 -11.90
C ASN A 147 7.93 10.87 -11.49
N CYS A 148 8.34 10.59 -10.25
CA CYS A 148 8.45 9.23 -9.73
C CYS A 148 7.39 8.92 -8.66
N LYS A 149 6.89 7.67 -8.68
CA LYS A 149 6.23 7.05 -7.53
C LYS A 149 7.25 6.78 -6.43
N LYS A 150 6.84 6.90 -5.17
CA LYS A 150 7.74 6.78 -4.00
C LYS A 150 7.07 5.91 -2.96
N SER A 151 7.83 5.00 -2.35
CA SER A 151 7.35 4.20 -1.22
C SER A 151 8.47 3.90 -0.24
N ILE A 152 8.07 3.74 1.02
CA ILE A 152 8.98 3.39 2.11
C ILE A 152 8.84 1.90 2.44
N GLY A 153 9.97 1.21 2.51
CA GLY A 153 10.09 -0.14 3.03
C GLY A 153 10.72 -0.15 4.42
N SER A 154 10.52 -1.24 5.16
CA SER A 154 11.06 -1.43 6.52
C SER A 154 11.48 -2.89 6.69
N ASN A 155 12.50 -3.30 5.94
CA ASN A 155 13.11 -4.61 6.06
C ASN A 155 14.19 -4.59 7.15
N ASN A 156 14.81 -5.74 7.42
CA ASN A 156 16.05 -5.81 8.19
C ASN A 156 17.22 -6.23 7.28
N VAL A 157 18.43 -6.22 7.84
CA VAL A 157 19.66 -6.65 7.15
C VAL A 157 19.53 -8.05 6.56
N GLY A 158 19.04 -9.03 7.32
CA GLY A 158 18.96 -10.42 6.88
C GLY A 158 17.97 -10.66 5.76
N LEU A 159 16.78 -10.06 5.83
CA LEU A 159 15.82 -10.13 4.74
C LEU A 159 16.36 -9.42 3.49
N THR A 160 17.06 -8.31 3.67
CA THR A 160 17.69 -7.59 2.54
C THR A 160 18.76 -8.44 1.87
N ARG A 161 19.62 -9.12 2.65
CA ARG A 161 20.59 -10.10 2.14
C ARG A 161 19.90 -11.24 1.39
N GLN A 162 18.91 -11.87 2.01
CA GLN A 162 18.18 -12.98 1.41
C GLN A 162 17.57 -12.61 0.06
N ILE A 163 16.94 -11.44 -0.05
CA ILE A 163 16.32 -10.96 -1.29
C ILE A 163 17.38 -10.81 -2.39
N HIS A 164 18.47 -10.10 -2.12
CA HIS A 164 19.44 -9.76 -3.16
C HIS A 164 20.41 -10.89 -3.49
N ASP A 165 20.78 -11.72 -2.51
CA ASP A 165 21.53 -12.95 -2.78
C ASP A 165 20.67 -13.92 -3.64
N GLY A 166 19.36 -13.99 -3.39
CA GLY A 166 18.43 -14.76 -4.21
C GLY A 166 18.34 -14.25 -5.67
N LEU A 167 18.51 -12.94 -5.89
CA LEU A 167 18.51 -12.32 -7.23
C LEU A 167 19.87 -12.36 -7.94
N THR A 168 20.94 -12.75 -7.25
CA THR A 168 22.31 -12.78 -7.77
C THR A 168 22.90 -14.19 -7.88
N THR A 169 22.04 -15.21 -7.84
CA THR A 169 22.45 -16.58 -8.20
C THR A 169 22.88 -16.63 -9.67
N ASP A 170 23.70 -17.63 -10.04
CA ASP A 170 24.19 -17.76 -11.41
C ASP A 170 23.06 -17.98 -12.43
N GLU A 171 21.96 -18.60 -12.00
CA GLU A 171 20.74 -18.72 -12.80
C GLU A 171 20.08 -17.35 -13.00
N GLN A 172 19.87 -16.58 -11.92
CA GLN A 172 19.16 -15.30 -11.97
C GLN A 172 19.93 -14.20 -12.70
N LYS A 173 21.27 -14.26 -12.70
CA LYS A 173 22.13 -13.36 -13.49
C LYS A 173 21.85 -13.42 -15.00
N ASN A 174 21.21 -14.48 -15.50
CA ASN A 174 20.78 -14.55 -16.90
C ASN A 174 19.58 -13.63 -17.20
N TYR A 175 18.77 -13.33 -16.18
CA TYR A 175 17.55 -12.55 -16.31
C TYR A 175 17.69 -11.12 -15.79
N PHE A 176 18.52 -10.91 -14.78
CA PHE A 176 18.64 -9.63 -14.11
C PHE A 176 20.10 -9.19 -13.92
N ASP A 177 20.32 -7.88 -14.00
CA ASP A 177 21.50 -7.23 -13.42
C ASP A 177 21.07 -6.52 -12.13
N VAL A 178 21.65 -6.94 -11.01
CA VAL A 178 21.48 -6.29 -9.70
C VAL A 178 22.71 -5.40 -9.45
N ILE A 179 22.56 -4.12 -9.72
CA ILE A 179 23.64 -3.13 -9.60
C ILE A 179 23.60 -2.53 -8.21
N GLY A 180 24.75 -2.48 -7.52
CA GLY A 180 24.88 -1.88 -6.19
C GLY A 180 24.85 -2.87 -5.02
N TRP A 181 24.54 -4.15 -5.30
CA TRP A 181 24.42 -5.16 -4.22
C TRP A 181 25.74 -5.42 -3.52
N ASP A 182 26.84 -5.64 -4.25
CA ASP A 182 28.14 -5.93 -3.64
C ASP A 182 28.59 -4.81 -2.68
N GLN A 183 28.40 -3.54 -3.08
CA GLN A 183 28.74 -2.40 -2.22
C GLN A 183 27.86 -2.33 -0.97
N LEU A 184 26.54 -2.51 -1.13
CA LEU A 184 25.65 -2.50 0.03
C LEU A 184 25.97 -3.66 0.98
N LYS A 185 26.26 -4.85 0.43
CA LYS A 185 26.60 -6.07 1.16
C LYS A 185 27.85 -5.87 2.03
N GLU A 186 28.88 -5.23 1.50
CA GLU A 186 30.07 -4.85 2.27
C GLU A 186 29.75 -3.87 3.40
N ILE A 187 28.96 -2.83 3.11
CA ILE A 187 28.60 -1.79 4.10
C ILE A 187 27.79 -2.36 5.26
N ILE A 188 26.94 -3.36 5.01
CA ILE A 188 26.13 -4.00 6.04
C ILE A 188 26.75 -5.29 6.58
N ALA A 189 27.97 -5.66 6.19
CA ALA A 189 28.56 -6.98 6.50
C ALA A 189 28.60 -7.28 8.01
N ASP A 190 28.99 -6.28 8.81
CA ASP A 190 29.15 -6.41 10.26
C ASP A 190 27.87 -6.10 11.06
N LYS A 191 26.75 -5.83 10.39
CA LYS A 191 25.46 -5.53 11.04
C LYS A 191 24.73 -6.81 11.45
N ASP A 192 23.94 -6.71 12.53
CA ASP A 192 23.08 -7.81 12.99
C ASP A 192 21.98 -8.09 11.96
N GLU A 193 21.64 -9.37 11.75
CA GLU A 193 20.62 -9.78 10.77
C GLU A 193 19.24 -9.17 11.05
N ASN A 194 18.91 -8.91 12.32
CA ASN A 194 17.65 -8.30 12.72
C ASN A 194 17.70 -6.77 12.74
N GLU A 195 18.86 -6.17 12.48
CA GLU A 195 19.01 -4.71 12.47
C GLU A 195 18.06 -4.11 11.41
N PRO A 196 17.13 -3.22 11.81
CA PRO A 196 16.18 -2.63 10.88
C PRO A 196 16.88 -1.71 9.88
N LEU A 197 16.38 -1.72 8.65
CA LEU A 197 16.76 -0.83 7.57
C LEU A 197 15.53 -0.12 7.04
N ILE A 198 15.67 1.16 6.73
CA ILE A 198 14.66 1.91 5.99
C ILE A 198 15.06 1.89 4.52
N SER A 199 14.11 1.62 3.64
CA SER A 199 14.32 1.74 2.20
C SER A 199 13.37 2.74 1.56
N LEU A 200 13.87 3.47 0.58
CA LEU A 200 13.10 4.36 -0.28
C LEU A 200 13.13 3.78 -1.70
N TYR A 201 12.00 3.24 -2.12
CA TYR A 201 11.80 2.79 -3.49
C TYR A 201 11.27 3.94 -4.34
N ILE A 202 11.91 4.20 -5.47
CA ILE A 202 11.55 5.26 -6.41
C ILE A 202 11.43 4.64 -7.79
N GLN A 203 10.25 4.81 -8.41
CA GLN A 203 9.97 4.33 -9.75
C GLN A 203 9.49 5.46 -10.65
N HIS A 204 10.13 5.65 -11.79
CA HIS A 204 9.72 6.62 -12.78
C HIS A 204 8.38 6.22 -13.41
N ARG A 205 7.43 7.17 -13.51
CA ARG A 205 6.07 6.85 -13.98
C ARG A 205 6.01 6.43 -15.44
N GLU A 206 6.82 7.02 -16.31
CA GLU A 206 6.85 6.73 -17.75
C GLU A 206 7.58 5.43 -18.08
N ASN A 207 8.91 5.39 -17.92
CA ASN A 207 9.74 4.26 -18.33
C ASN A 207 9.81 3.10 -17.32
N LYS A 208 9.11 3.20 -16.19
CA LYS A 208 9.07 2.20 -15.10
C LYS A 208 10.43 1.81 -14.50
N SER A 209 11.50 2.54 -14.83
CA SER A 209 12.80 2.34 -14.20
C SER A 209 12.71 2.64 -12.70
N ALA A 210 13.44 1.87 -11.90
CA ALA A 210 13.37 1.97 -10.46
C ALA A 210 14.74 1.88 -9.79
N VAL A 211 14.84 2.56 -8.64
CA VAL A 211 15.99 2.55 -7.74
C VAL A 211 15.49 2.40 -6.31
N THR A 212 16.15 1.56 -5.53
CA THR A 212 15.90 1.43 -4.09
C THR A 212 17.10 1.99 -3.33
N TYR A 213 16.88 3.02 -2.53
CA TYR A 213 17.87 3.57 -1.61
C TYR A 213 17.71 2.94 -0.23
N TYR A 214 18.81 2.59 0.42
CA TYR A 214 18.83 1.96 1.74
C TYR A 214 19.48 2.89 2.76
N PHE A 215 18.84 3.04 3.91
CA PHE A 215 19.28 3.83 5.04
C PHE A 215 19.39 2.95 6.29
N ASP A 216 20.13 3.44 7.28
CA ASP A 216 20.04 2.89 8.63
C ASP A 216 18.65 3.16 9.24
N ASN A 217 18.38 2.55 10.39
CA ASN A 217 17.07 2.63 11.05
C ASN A 217 16.61 4.07 11.34
N GLU A 218 17.54 4.92 11.76
CA GLU A 218 17.27 6.32 12.13
C GLU A 218 17.27 7.26 10.92
N VAL A 219 17.65 6.78 9.73
CA VAL A 219 17.74 7.58 8.49
C VAL A 219 18.78 8.71 8.61
N ASP A 220 19.84 8.47 9.37
CA ASP A 220 20.98 9.38 9.52
C ASP A 220 22.01 9.16 8.41
N LYS A 221 22.06 7.95 7.84
CA LYS A 221 23.04 7.58 6.83
C LYS A 221 22.39 6.83 5.66
N LEU A 222 22.71 7.27 4.44
CA LEU A 222 22.49 6.49 3.23
C LEU A 222 23.55 5.38 3.14
N LEU A 223 23.11 4.13 3.19
CA LEU A 223 23.97 2.94 3.15
C LEU A 223 24.25 2.48 1.71
N GLY A 224 23.32 2.68 0.78
CA GLY A 224 23.54 2.31 -0.62
C GLY A 224 22.31 2.49 -1.49
N GLU A 225 22.48 2.25 -2.79
CA GLU A 225 21.38 2.18 -3.75
C GLU A 225 21.46 0.89 -4.55
N ILE A 226 20.30 0.33 -4.91
CA ILE A 226 20.20 -0.85 -5.75
C ILE A 226 19.33 -0.55 -6.95
N ARG A 227 19.79 -0.98 -8.12
CA ARG A 227 19.04 -0.95 -9.38
C ARG A 227 18.95 -2.35 -9.94
N ILE A 228 17.73 -2.80 -10.22
CA ILE A 228 17.50 -4.09 -10.87
C ILE A 228 17.11 -3.82 -12.31
N LYS A 229 17.88 -4.34 -13.26
CA LYS A 229 17.59 -4.24 -14.70
C LYS A 229 17.26 -5.62 -15.25
N SER A 230 16.14 -5.74 -15.94
CA SER A 230 15.84 -6.94 -16.74
C SER A 230 16.74 -6.99 -17.97
N LYS A 231 17.30 -8.16 -18.26
CA LYS A 231 18.04 -8.47 -19.49
C LYS A 231 17.14 -8.91 -20.63
N ILE A 232 15.89 -9.26 -20.33
CA ILE A 232 14.91 -9.62 -21.34
C ILE A 232 14.49 -8.32 -22.04
N SER A 233 14.84 -8.20 -23.32
CA SER A 233 14.32 -7.17 -24.21
C SER A 233 12.80 -7.17 -24.14
N SER A 234 12.20 -6.04 -23.77
CA SER A 234 10.77 -5.79 -23.97
C SER A 234 10.47 -5.86 -25.47
N SER A 235 10.03 -7.04 -25.92
CA SER A 235 9.36 -7.26 -27.20
C SER A 235 7.95 -6.67 -27.17
#